data_AF-A0A7X4ITM7-F1
#
_entry.id   AF-A0A7X4ITM7-F1
#
_cell.length_a   1.000
_cell.length_b   1.000
_cell.length_c   1.000
_cell.angle_alpha   90.00
_cell.angle_beta   90.00
_cell.angle_gamma   90.00
#
_symmetry.space_group_name_H-M   'P 1'
#
loop_
_entity.id
_entity.type
_entity.pdbx_description
1 polymer ?
#
loop_
_entity_poly.entity_id
_entity_poly.type
_entity_poly.pdbx_seq_one_letter_code
_entity_poly.pdbx_strand_id
1 'polypeptide(L)'
;MSDTTEAFARVLIDALLVDAGWDLADGSSVLFEHALPDGTQADYVLCDRQGRPMAAPEAMRASIDSITAQDQGRHYAEQLGVPWV
;
A
#
# COMPACT_ATOMS: atom_id res chain seq x y z
N MET A 1 9.29 6.09 -23.67
CA MET A 1 9.42 5.45 -22.34
C MET A 1 8.08 5.67 -21.67
N SER A 2 7.34 4.59 -21.40
CA SER A 2 5.95 4.69 -20.93
C SER A 2 5.96 5.29 -19.53
N ASP A 3 5.30 6.43 -19.34
CA ASP A 3 4.92 6.87 -18.00
C ASP A 3 4.01 5.78 -17.41
N THR A 4 4.52 5.07 -16.41
CA THR A 4 3.71 4.10 -15.68
C THR A 4 2.62 4.87 -14.94
N THR A 5 1.40 4.80 -15.46
CA THR A 5 0.23 5.38 -14.81
C THR A 5 0.01 4.69 -13.46
N GLU A 6 -0.59 5.39 -12.50
CA GLU A 6 -0.95 4.83 -11.20
C GLU A 6 -1.79 3.56 -11.36
N ALA A 7 -2.72 3.55 -12.32
CA ALA A 7 -3.53 2.37 -12.65
C ALA A 7 -2.66 1.16 -13.07
N PHE A 8 -1.57 1.37 -13.81
CA PHE A 8 -0.66 0.28 -14.16
C PHE A 8 0.23 -0.14 -12.98
N ALA A 9 0.63 0.81 -12.12
CA ALA A 9 1.35 0.50 -10.89
C ALA A 9 0.51 -0.40 -9.96
N ARG A 10 -0.78 -0.11 -9.81
CA ARG A 10 -1.73 -0.96 -9.06
C ARG A 10 -1.78 -2.39 -9.60
N VAL A 11 -1.84 -2.57 -10.93
CA VAL A 11 -1.81 -3.91 -11.55
C VAL A 11 -0.56 -4.70 -11.17
N LEU A 12 0.61 -4.04 -11.12
CA LEU A 12 1.85 -4.70 -10.71
C LEU A 12 1.85 -5.04 -9.22
N ILE A 13 1.35 -4.13 -8.36
CA ILE A 13 1.25 -4.36 -6.92
C ILE A 13 0.31 -5.52 -6.62
N ASP A 14 -0.88 -5.55 -7.24
CA ASP A 14 -1.86 -6.62 -7.09
C ASP A 14 -1.24 -7.98 -7.47
N ALA A 15 -0.49 -8.03 -8.57
CA ALA A 15 0.19 -9.24 -9.01
C ALA A 15 1.26 -9.71 -8.01
N LEU A 16 2.04 -8.79 -7.43
CA LEU A 16 3.05 -9.10 -6.42
C LEU A 16 2.42 -9.58 -5.10
N LEU A 17 1.29 -8.97 -4.69
CA LEU A 17 0.55 -9.39 -3.51
C LEU A 17 0.02 -10.83 -3.68
N VAL A 18 -0.56 -11.14 -4.83
CA VAL A 18 -1.02 -12.50 -5.16
C VAL A 18 0.15 -13.49 -5.18
N ASP A 19 1.29 -13.15 -5.78
CA ASP A 19 2.49 -14.00 -5.79
C ASP A 19 3.03 -14.26 -4.38
N ALA A 20 2.97 -13.25 -3.50
CA ALA A 20 3.31 -13.37 -2.09
C ALA A 20 2.26 -14.13 -1.25
N GLY A 21 1.16 -14.57 -1.86
CA GLY A 21 0.13 -15.40 -1.22
C GLY A 21 -0.96 -14.63 -0.47
N TRP A 22 -1.08 -13.32 -0.72
CA TRP A 22 -2.19 -12.52 -0.20
C TRP A 22 -3.48 -12.80 -0.97
N ASP A 23 -4.61 -12.87 -0.26
CA ASP A 23 -5.94 -12.96 -0.86
C ASP A 23 -6.54 -11.55 -0.97
N LEU A 24 -6.68 -11.05 -2.21
CA LEU A 24 -7.25 -9.74 -2.48
C LEU A 24 -8.79 -9.72 -2.38
N ALA A 25 -9.43 -10.89 -2.36
CA ALA A 25 -10.88 -11.01 -2.42
C ALA A 25 -11.54 -11.33 -1.07
N ASP A 26 -10.74 -11.59 -0.02
CA ASP A 26 -11.27 -11.91 1.32
C ASP A 26 -11.77 -10.67 2.09
N GLY A 27 -11.46 -9.47 1.59
CA GLY A 27 -11.89 -8.17 2.15
C GLY A 27 -11.29 -7.85 3.51
N SER A 28 -10.28 -8.58 3.97
CA SER A 28 -9.69 -8.42 5.32
C SER A 28 -8.17 -8.46 5.34
N SER A 29 -7.54 -9.22 4.44
CA SER A 29 -6.09 -9.34 4.34
C SER A 29 -5.48 -8.13 3.64
N VAL A 30 -6.15 -7.58 2.62
CA VAL A 30 -5.72 -6.38 1.92
C VAL A 30 -6.86 -5.38 1.90
N LEU A 31 -6.66 -4.23 2.53
CA LEU A 31 -7.60 -3.11 2.49
C LEU A 31 -7.11 -2.12 1.45
N PHE A 32 -7.95 -1.87 0.45
CA PHE A 32 -7.68 -0.85 -0.56
C PHE A 32 -8.19 0.50 -0.09
N GLU A 33 -7.49 1.56 -0.45
CA GLU A 33 -8.00 2.93 -0.30
C GLU A 33 -8.41 3.25 1.15
N HIS A 34 -7.55 2.88 2.10
CA HIS A 34 -7.83 2.95 3.52
C HIS A 34 -7.63 4.36 4.06
N ALA A 35 -8.68 4.94 4.64
CA ALA A 35 -8.62 6.26 5.27
C ALA A 35 -7.82 6.23 6.58
N LEU A 36 -6.92 7.19 6.74
CA LEU A 36 -6.04 7.34 7.90
C LEU A 36 -6.55 8.42 8.88
N PRO A 37 -6.11 8.39 10.15
CA PRO A 37 -6.56 9.35 11.18
C PRO A 37 -6.32 10.83 10.85
N ASP A 38 -5.32 11.15 10.04
CA ASP A 38 -5.03 12.53 9.60
C ASP A 38 -5.90 13.00 8.42
N GLY A 39 -6.80 12.15 7.93
CA GLY A 39 -7.68 12.42 6.79
C GLY A 39 -7.06 12.13 5.43
N THR A 40 -5.84 11.61 5.37
CA THR A 40 -5.24 11.06 4.15
C THR A 40 -5.71 9.62 3.89
N GLN A 41 -5.29 9.05 2.77
CA GLN A 41 -5.71 7.72 2.34
C GLN A 41 -4.51 6.94 1.82
N ALA A 42 -4.29 5.73 2.35
CA ALA A 42 -3.29 4.80 1.85
C ALA A 42 -3.90 3.95 0.72
N ASP A 43 -3.12 3.66 -0.33
CA ASP A 43 -3.60 2.85 -1.45
C ASP A 43 -3.86 1.40 -1.04
N TYR A 44 -2.97 0.85 -0.19
CA TYR A 44 -3.07 -0.50 0.34
C TYR A 44 -2.72 -0.51 1.82
N VAL A 45 -3.43 -1.33 2.59
CA VAL A 45 -3.03 -1.73 3.95
C VAL A 45 -3.08 -3.25 4.02
N LEU A 46 -1.93 -3.85 4.33
CA LEU A 46 -1.78 -5.29 4.53
C LEU A 46 -2.05 -5.63 6.00
N CYS A 47 -2.91 -6.63 6.23
CA CYS A 47 -3.35 -7.02 7.55
C CYS A 47 -2.89 -8.44 7.93
N ASP A 48 -2.65 -8.69 9.22
CA ASP A 48 -2.42 -10.05 9.69
C ASP A 48 -3.72 -10.89 9.66
N ARG A 49 -3.62 -12.17 10.03
CA ARG A 49 -4.78 -13.08 10.08
C ARG A 49 -5.87 -12.67 11.08
N GLN A 50 -5.60 -11.68 11.96
CA GLN A 50 -6.55 -11.11 12.91
C GLN A 50 -7.13 -9.78 12.41
N GLY A 51 -6.79 -9.36 11.19
CA GLY A 51 -7.21 -8.09 10.59
C GLY A 51 -6.44 -6.88 11.13
N ARG A 52 -5.28 -7.08 11.77
CA ARG A 52 -4.46 -5.97 12.28
C ARG A 52 -3.51 -5.46 11.21
N PRO A 53 -3.43 -4.15 10.95
CA PRO A 53 -2.47 -3.59 10.00
C PRO A 53 -1.03 -4.06 10.28
N MET A 54 -0.25 -4.31 9.23
CA MET A 54 1.17 -4.69 9.31
C MET A 54 2.08 -3.92 8.34
N ALA A 55 1.55 -3.44 7.22
CA ALA A 55 2.28 -2.64 6.24
C ALA A 55 1.31 -1.81 5.39
N ALA A 56 1.79 -0.71 4.80
CA ALA A 56 1.01 0.11 3.88
C ALA A 56 1.81 0.38 2.59
N PRO A 57 1.72 -0.51 1.58
CA PRO A 57 2.34 -0.28 0.30
C PRO A 57 1.61 0.81 -0.49
N GLU A 58 2.36 1.71 -1.14
CA GLU A 58 1.81 2.83 -1.90
C GLU A 58 1.95 2.62 -3.41
N ALA A 59 0.91 2.95 -4.18
CA ALA A 59 0.96 2.89 -5.64
C ALA A 59 1.59 4.17 -6.18
N MET A 60 2.89 4.11 -6.50
CA MET A 60 3.60 5.28 -6.99
C MET A 60 3.67 5.32 -8.53
N ARG A 61 3.47 6.52 -9.10
CA ARG A 61 3.87 6.79 -10.50
C ARG A 61 5.40 6.74 -10.58
N ALA A 62 5.95 5.93 -11.49
CA ALA A 62 7.39 5.67 -11.62
C ALA A 62 8.29 6.90 -11.86
N SER A 63 7.70 8.08 -12.07
CA SER A 63 8.39 9.33 -12.42
C SER A 63 8.52 10.32 -11.25
N ILE A 64 8.04 10.00 -10.04
CA ILE A 64 8.12 10.88 -8.86
C ILE A 64 9.22 10.38 -7.89
N ASP A 65 9.93 11.33 -7.27
CA ASP A 65 11.12 11.15 -6.44
C ASP A 65 10.96 10.08 -5.34
N SER A 66 11.75 9.01 -5.42
CA SER A 66 11.74 7.88 -4.46
C SER A 66 11.87 8.28 -2.99
N ILE A 67 12.47 9.44 -2.72
CA ILE A 67 12.63 10.00 -1.37
C ILE A 67 11.28 10.42 -0.78
N THR A 68 10.43 11.11 -1.56
CA THR A 68 9.10 11.52 -1.11
C THR A 68 8.18 10.31 -0.89
N ALA A 69 8.34 9.24 -1.67
CA ALA A 69 7.62 7.98 -1.49
C ALA A 69 7.94 7.30 -0.17
N GLN A 70 9.24 7.24 0.16
CA GLN A 70 9.72 6.60 1.37
C GLN A 70 9.27 7.36 2.63
N ASP A 71 9.30 8.69 2.58
CA ASP A 71 8.80 9.55 3.66
C ASP A 71 7.28 9.36 3.87
N GLN A 72 6.52 9.24 2.78
CA GLN A 72 5.06 9.03 2.85
C GLN A 72 4.70 7.66 3.44
N GLY A 73 5.34 6.60 2.96
CA GLY A 73 5.09 5.26 3.47
C GLY A 73 5.47 5.14 4.95
N ARG A 74 6.57 5.78 5.38
CA ARG A 74 6.96 5.83 6.80
C ARG A 74 5.92 6.57 7.65
N HIS A 75 5.42 7.70 7.18
CA HIS A 75 4.38 8.47 7.86
C HIS A 75 3.10 7.63 8.08
N TYR A 76 2.72 6.83 7.09
CA TYR A 76 1.56 5.93 7.20
C TYR A 76 1.82 4.75 8.14
N ALA A 77 3.02 4.17 8.09
CA ALA A 77 3.39 3.12 9.02
C ALA A 77 3.35 3.59 10.48
N GLU A 78 3.81 4.83 10.74
CA GLU A 78 3.74 5.45 12.06
C GLU A 78 2.29 5.66 12.54
N GLN A 79 1.37 6.08 11.65
CA GLN A 79 -0.04 6.25 11.99
C GLN A 79 -0.78 4.94 12.25
N LEU A 80 -0.45 3.89 11.48
CA LEU A 80 -1.04 2.57 11.63
C LEU A 80 -0.39 1.76 12.76
N GLY A 81 0.72 2.25 13.33
CA GLY A 81 1.48 1.56 14.37
C GLY A 81 2.17 0.29 13.86
N VAL A 82 2.57 0.27 12.58
CA VAL A 82 3.10 -0.92 11.92
C VAL A 82 4.61 -0.85 11.70
N PRO A 83 5.32 -1.98 11.74
CA PRO A 83 6.78 -1.97 11.70
C PRO A 83 7.40 -1.81 10.30
N TRP A 84 6.62 -1.91 9.22
CA TRP A 84 7.15 -1.98 7.85
C TRP A 84 6.43 -1.03 6.89
N VAL A 85 7.21 -0.55 5.90
CA VAL A 85 6.79 0.22 4.73
C VAL A 85 7.19 -0.56 3.49
#